data_AF-A0A8K0KR47-F1
#
_entry.id   AF-A0A8K0KR47-F1
#
_cell.length_a   1.000
_cell.length_b   1.000
_cell.length_c   1.000
_cell.angle_alpha   90.00
_cell.angle_beta   90.00
_cell.angle_gamma   90.00
#
_symmetry.space_group_name_H-M   'P 1'
#
loop_
_entity.id
_entity.type
_entity.pdbx_description
1 polymer ?
#
loop_
_entity_poly.entity_id
_entity_poly.type
_entity_poly.pdbx_seq_one_letter_code
_entity_poly.pdbx_strand_id
1 'polypeptide(L)'
;MFSILKLPYVCINTHMLFIDAFLQNNRLDHVTQVIGYHPTYLDVFLRTQNFILRGDGPLPYDYRHFIAIMAAGRHQCSYLINLQKQEFLLQGGDPTWLKGLSQIPQKLRDLYEINKILAHRPWLLNKSHIEKLTKGKDSWSLAEVVHAIVLLAHFHSLSSFVFGCGVNEELDRTTLASPTSDDSAATHVGGRISPTSPTANSEHVNSTSSNVRGASSPIPTGSPNSSGRYGPVRSPISHNGAALLVSGNAGSGELEAVGVETLMQRMKSLSERAEEFSAEERNKRFEHVESQSAELLLSPAGMLSSTQVKADIGQFVEDPTFLYQDFARRGEMGDIPTFRVQDYSWDDHGYSLVNRLYNDVGNLLDEKFKTAYNLTYYTMGGMKDVDTSRFRRAIWNYIQCMFGIRHDDYDYGEVNQLLERSLKAFIKSACCFPERVTKKDYDSVLREFKHSEKVHVNLMVLEARMQAELLYALRAVMRYMT
;
A
#
# COMPACT_ATOMS: atom_id res chain seq x y z
N MET A 1 -2.73 -7.99 13.98
CA MET A 1 -2.49 -7.79 15.43
C MET A 1 -1.08 -7.24 15.66
N PHE A 2 -0.82 -5.99 15.29
CA PHE A 2 0.37 -5.25 15.75
C PHE A 2 0.06 -3.75 15.76
N SER A 3 -0.06 -3.13 16.94
CA SER A 3 -0.11 -1.66 17.01
C SER A 3 1.30 -1.09 16.92
N ILE A 4 1.55 -0.23 15.94
CA ILE A 4 2.82 0.51 15.75
C ILE A 4 2.67 1.97 16.25
N LEU A 5 1.54 2.31 16.88
CA LEU A 5 1.27 3.66 17.38
C LEU A 5 1.93 3.93 18.74
N LYS A 6 3.23 4.23 18.70
CA LYS A 6 3.79 5.27 19.57
C LYS A 6 3.73 6.59 18.80
N LEU A 7 2.64 7.33 18.99
CA LEU A 7 2.55 8.71 18.50
C LEU A 7 3.75 9.49 19.06
N PRO A 8 4.58 10.14 18.22
CA PRO A 8 5.66 11.00 18.69
C PRO A 8 5.08 12.25 19.37
N TYR A 9 5.94 13.10 19.95
CA TYR A 9 5.54 14.44 20.40
C TYR A 9 4.87 15.19 19.24
N VAL A 10 3.54 15.26 19.27
CA VAL A 10 2.71 15.86 18.22
C VAL A 10 2.98 17.36 18.22
N CYS A 11 3.49 17.91 17.11
CA CYS A 11 3.68 19.35 17.03
C CYS A 11 2.31 20.03 16.94
N ILE A 12 2.22 21.31 17.34
CA ILE A 12 0.94 22.04 17.41
C ILE A 12 0.18 21.96 16.08
N ASN A 13 0.89 22.06 14.95
CA ASN A 13 0.30 21.98 13.62
C ASN A 13 -0.33 20.60 13.34
N THR A 14 0.37 19.50 13.66
CA THR A 14 -0.21 18.14 13.54
C THR A 14 -1.42 17.98 14.46
N HIS A 15 -1.38 18.54 15.67
CA HIS A 15 -2.49 18.45 16.62
C HIS A 15 -3.74 19.17 16.12
N MET A 16 -3.58 20.35 15.51
CA MET A 16 -4.70 21.06 14.86
C MET A 16 -5.27 20.24 13.70
N LEU A 17 -4.42 19.72 12.80
CA LEU A 17 -4.86 18.87 11.69
C LEU A 17 -5.56 17.59 12.16
N PHE A 18 -5.16 17.01 13.30
CA PHE A 18 -5.85 15.87 13.92
C PHE A 18 -7.21 16.26 14.51
N ILE A 19 -7.34 17.45 15.09
CA ILE A 19 -8.64 17.99 15.52
C ILE A 19 -9.55 18.18 14.31
N ASP A 20 -9.06 18.84 13.25
CA ASP A 20 -9.85 19.10 12.03
C ASP A 20 -10.28 17.79 11.36
N ALA A 21 -9.37 16.81 11.24
CA ALA A 21 -9.71 15.48 10.74
C ALA A 21 -10.74 14.76 11.62
N PHE A 22 -10.62 14.86 12.95
CA PHE A 22 -11.60 14.26 13.87
C PHE A 22 -12.98 14.93 13.74
N LEU A 23 -13.04 16.26 13.65
CA LEU A 23 -14.28 17.01 13.50
C LEU A 23 -14.96 16.74 12.14
N GLN A 24 -14.18 16.53 11.07
CA GLN A 24 -14.71 16.25 9.73
C GLN A 24 -15.14 14.79 9.52
N ASN A 25 -14.48 13.83 10.18
CA ASN A 25 -14.72 12.39 9.98
C ASN A 25 -15.44 11.72 11.17
N ASN A 26 -15.73 12.46 12.25
CA ASN A 26 -16.14 11.95 13.57
C ASN A 26 -15.16 10.95 14.21
N ARG A 27 -13.97 10.75 13.64
CA ARG A 27 -12.95 9.77 14.03
C ARG A 27 -11.58 10.20 13.53
N LEU A 28 -10.51 9.82 14.25
CA LEU A 28 -9.13 10.03 13.82
C LEU A 28 -8.56 8.67 13.37
N ASP A 29 -8.72 8.36 12.09
CA ASP A 29 -8.36 7.06 11.54
C ASP A 29 -6.83 6.82 11.53
N HIS A 30 -6.42 5.55 11.51
CA HIS A 30 -5.01 5.18 11.55
C HIS A 30 -4.16 5.70 10.36
N VAL A 31 -4.72 5.90 9.17
CA VAL A 31 -3.97 6.47 8.02
C VAL A 31 -3.64 7.92 8.31
N THR A 32 -4.62 8.72 8.75
CA THR A 32 -4.41 10.11 9.17
C THR A 32 -3.32 10.21 10.26
N GLN A 33 -3.33 9.31 11.25
CA GLN A 33 -2.30 9.27 12.30
C GLN A 33 -0.89 9.01 11.77
N VAL A 34 -0.71 8.09 10.82
CA VAL A 34 0.60 7.79 10.22
C VAL A 34 1.04 8.89 9.26
N ILE A 35 0.14 9.48 8.47
CA ILE A 35 0.47 10.63 7.62
C ILE A 35 0.90 11.84 8.48
N GLY A 36 0.44 11.93 9.73
CA GLY A 36 0.84 12.96 10.71
C GLY A 36 2.33 13.02 11.08
N TYR A 37 3.17 12.06 10.67
CA TYR A 37 4.64 12.23 10.68
C TYR A 37 5.12 13.35 9.73
N HIS A 38 4.29 13.78 8.77
CA HIS A 38 4.60 14.78 7.74
C HIS A 38 3.49 15.84 7.61
N PRO A 39 3.43 16.83 8.51
CA PRO A 39 2.24 17.68 8.67
C PRO A 39 1.92 18.54 7.45
N THR A 40 2.95 19.01 6.73
CA THR A 40 2.80 19.74 5.47
C THR A 40 2.08 18.93 4.39
N TYR A 41 2.36 17.62 4.32
CA TYR A 41 1.66 16.73 3.40
C TYR A 41 0.29 16.30 3.97
N LEU A 42 0.15 16.15 5.29
CA LEU A 42 -1.13 15.81 5.93
C LEU A 42 -2.22 16.84 5.60
N ASP A 43 -1.91 18.13 5.63
CA ASP A 43 -2.85 19.21 5.31
C ASP A 43 -3.44 19.04 3.89
N VAL A 44 -2.57 18.99 2.87
CA VAL A 44 -3.02 18.86 1.47
C VAL A 44 -3.67 17.50 1.20
N PHE A 45 -3.26 16.43 1.88
CA PHE A 45 -3.93 15.13 1.83
C PHE A 45 -5.37 15.21 2.36
N LEU A 46 -5.58 15.82 3.54
CA LEU A 46 -6.90 15.98 4.15
C LEU A 46 -7.81 16.87 3.29
N ARG A 47 -7.31 18.02 2.80
CA ARG A 47 -8.05 18.90 1.90
C ARG A 47 -8.46 18.18 0.62
N THR A 48 -7.54 17.46 -0.03
CA THR A 48 -7.82 16.71 -1.25
C THR A 48 -8.84 15.59 -1.02
N GLN A 49 -8.66 14.78 0.04
CA GLN A 49 -9.54 13.66 0.35
C GLN A 49 -10.96 14.13 0.75
N ASN A 50 -11.07 15.22 1.51
CA ASN A 50 -12.36 15.83 1.83
C ASN A 50 -13.06 16.33 0.56
N PHE A 51 -12.35 17.07 -0.30
CA PHE A 51 -12.92 17.59 -1.54
C PHE A 51 -13.48 16.49 -2.45
N ILE A 52 -12.69 15.46 -2.76
CA ILE A 52 -13.13 14.39 -3.68
C ILE A 52 -14.27 13.53 -3.09
N LEU A 53 -14.34 13.35 -1.77
CA LEU A 53 -15.40 12.53 -1.14
C LEU A 53 -16.65 13.33 -0.77
N ARG A 54 -16.50 14.53 -0.21
CA ARG A 54 -17.59 15.32 0.42
C ARG A 54 -17.76 16.73 -0.14
N GLY A 55 -16.77 17.27 -0.86
CA GLY A 55 -16.89 18.55 -1.55
C GLY A 55 -17.83 18.50 -2.75
N ASP A 56 -18.08 19.66 -3.37
CA ASP A 56 -18.84 19.73 -4.61
C ASP A 56 -18.15 18.92 -5.72
N GLY A 57 -18.95 18.27 -6.57
CA GLY A 57 -18.39 17.48 -7.67
C GLY A 57 -19.44 16.71 -8.47
N PRO A 58 -19.09 16.17 -9.65
CA PRO A 58 -20.04 15.55 -10.57
C PRO A 58 -20.82 14.33 -10.05
N LEU A 59 -20.36 13.67 -8.98
CA LEU A 59 -20.91 12.41 -8.51
C LEU A 59 -21.68 12.56 -7.18
N PRO A 60 -22.79 11.81 -6.99
CA PRO A 60 -23.45 11.63 -5.69
C PRO A 60 -22.50 11.04 -4.63
N TYR A 61 -22.73 11.36 -3.35
CA TYR A 61 -21.82 10.96 -2.25
C TYR A 61 -21.74 9.44 -2.04
N ASP A 62 -22.86 8.74 -2.11
CA ASP A 62 -22.96 7.28 -2.08
C ASP A 62 -22.17 6.62 -3.23
N TYR A 63 -22.26 7.18 -4.44
CA TYR A 63 -21.45 6.74 -5.59
C TYR A 63 -19.94 6.86 -5.28
N ARG A 64 -19.49 7.99 -4.71
CA ARG A 64 -18.07 8.23 -4.42
C ARG A 64 -17.52 7.20 -3.43
N HIS A 65 -18.21 6.95 -2.33
CA HIS A 65 -17.79 5.96 -1.34
C HIS A 65 -17.88 4.52 -1.87
N PHE A 66 -18.86 4.20 -2.73
CA PHE A 66 -18.89 2.87 -3.37
C PHE A 66 -17.76 2.67 -4.38
N ILE A 67 -17.38 3.71 -5.14
CA ILE A 67 -16.19 3.69 -6.01
C ILE A 67 -14.92 3.46 -5.18
N ALA A 68 -14.79 4.10 -4.02
CA ALA A 68 -13.69 3.88 -3.08
C ALA A 68 -13.63 2.41 -2.57
N ILE A 69 -14.78 1.79 -2.28
CA ILE A 69 -14.88 0.35 -1.96
C ILE A 69 -14.38 -0.52 -3.12
N MET A 70 -14.82 -0.24 -4.36
CA MET A 70 -14.39 -1.01 -5.55
C MET A 70 -12.88 -0.88 -5.83
N ALA A 71 -12.32 0.31 -5.63
CA ALA A 71 -10.89 0.59 -5.78
C ALA A 71 -10.05 -0.16 -4.73
N ALA A 72 -10.41 -0.02 -3.45
CA ALA A 72 -9.75 -0.74 -2.36
C ALA A 72 -9.89 -2.27 -2.50
N GLY A 73 -10.98 -2.74 -3.12
CA GLY A 73 -11.20 -4.14 -3.51
C GLY A 73 -10.10 -4.73 -4.39
N ARG A 74 -9.55 -3.96 -5.34
CA ARG A 74 -8.48 -4.41 -6.25
C ARG A 74 -7.18 -4.83 -5.55
N HIS A 75 -6.94 -4.31 -4.35
CA HIS A 75 -5.78 -4.64 -3.51
C HIS A 75 -6.16 -5.36 -2.22
N GLN A 76 -7.38 -5.92 -2.15
CA GLN A 76 -7.92 -6.60 -0.97
C GLN A 76 -7.81 -5.78 0.34
N CYS A 77 -7.91 -4.46 0.24
CA CYS A 77 -7.63 -3.55 1.36
C CYS A 77 -8.85 -3.43 2.29
N SER A 78 -9.07 -4.45 3.12
CA SER A 78 -10.19 -4.54 4.08
C SER A 78 -10.34 -3.31 4.97
N TYR A 79 -9.23 -2.70 5.40
CA TYR A 79 -9.21 -1.45 6.15
C TYR A 79 -9.99 -0.34 5.44
N LEU A 80 -9.61 -0.03 4.19
CA LEU A 80 -10.26 1.02 3.40
C LEU A 80 -11.68 0.62 2.96
N ILE A 81 -11.93 -0.67 2.70
CA ILE A 81 -13.26 -1.18 2.38
C ILE A 81 -14.23 -1.01 3.55
N ASN A 82 -13.81 -1.31 4.79
CA ASN A 82 -14.67 -1.23 5.96
C ASN A 82 -14.93 0.21 6.40
N LEU A 83 -13.93 1.09 6.31
CA LEU A 83 -14.13 2.54 6.38
C LEU A 83 -15.10 3.01 5.28
N GLN A 84 -14.89 2.53 4.05
CA GLN A 84 -15.75 2.74 2.87
C GLN A 84 -17.23 2.46 3.17
N LYS A 85 -17.52 1.27 3.72
CA LYS A 85 -18.87 0.82 4.09
C LYS A 85 -19.51 1.74 5.15
N GLN A 86 -18.75 2.19 6.15
CA GLN A 86 -19.26 3.08 7.19
C GLN A 86 -19.68 4.43 6.59
N GLU A 87 -18.80 5.09 5.83
CA GLU A 87 -19.09 6.38 5.19
C GLU A 87 -20.22 6.29 4.15
N PHE A 88 -20.23 5.24 3.33
CA PHE A 88 -21.31 4.99 2.35
C PHE A 88 -22.70 4.98 3.02
N LEU A 89 -22.85 4.31 4.16
CA LEU A 89 -24.11 4.27 4.91
C LEU A 89 -24.43 5.62 5.57
N LEU A 90 -23.42 6.36 6.07
CA LEU A 90 -23.60 7.69 6.64
C LEU A 90 -24.09 8.71 5.60
N GLN A 91 -23.69 8.56 4.32
CA GLN A 91 -24.18 9.38 3.20
C GLN A 91 -25.52 8.90 2.63
N GLY A 92 -26.21 7.95 3.30
CA GLY A 92 -27.52 7.46 2.89
C GLY A 92 -27.51 6.43 1.74
N GLY A 93 -26.36 5.84 1.43
CA GLY A 93 -26.22 4.81 0.41
C GLY A 93 -27.03 3.55 0.72
N ASP A 94 -27.62 2.95 -0.32
CA ASP A 94 -28.48 1.77 -0.20
C ASP A 94 -27.72 0.55 0.37
N PRO A 95 -28.08 0.03 1.57
CA PRO A 95 -27.39 -1.10 2.20
C PRO A 95 -27.39 -2.38 1.36
N THR A 96 -28.28 -2.52 0.37
CA THR A 96 -28.29 -3.69 -0.54
C THR A 96 -27.05 -3.75 -1.43
N TRP A 97 -26.47 -2.61 -1.79
CA TRP A 97 -25.23 -2.53 -2.59
C TRP A 97 -24.05 -3.18 -1.86
N LEU A 98 -24.04 -3.11 -0.53
CA LEU A 98 -23.02 -3.74 0.32
C LEU A 98 -23.08 -5.28 0.33
N LYS A 99 -24.04 -5.90 -0.37
CA LYS A 99 -24.06 -7.36 -0.63
C LYS A 99 -23.25 -7.76 -1.88
N GLY A 100 -22.72 -6.80 -2.63
CA GLY A 100 -21.78 -7.03 -3.73
C GLY A 100 -22.17 -6.40 -5.08
N LEU A 101 -21.26 -6.51 -6.06
CA LEU A 101 -21.36 -5.85 -7.38
C LEU A 101 -22.64 -6.19 -8.18
N SER A 102 -23.28 -7.32 -7.89
CA SER A 102 -24.55 -7.69 -8.52
C SER A 102 -25.74 -6.80 -8.09
N GLN A 103 -25.64 -6.10 -6.97
CA GLN A 103 -26.74 -5.29 -6.40
C GLN A 103 -26.67 -3.80 -6.73
N ILE A 104 -25.57 -3.31 -7.33
CA ILE A 104 -25.39 -1.88 -7.65
C ILE A 104 -26.04 -1.50 -9.00
N PRO A 105 -26.23 -0.20 -9.30
CA PRO A 105 -26.64 0.27 -10.63
C PRO A 105 -25.70 -0.20 -11.75
N GLN A 106 -26.23 -0.44 -12.95
CA GLN A 106 -25.42 -0.87 -14.08
C GLN A 106 -24.32 0.15 -14.41
N LYS A 107 -24.64 1.45 -14.32
CA LYS A 107 -23.69 2.56 -14.47
C LYS A 107 -22.42 2.36 -13.60
N LEU A 108 -22.56 1.96 -12.34
CA LEU A 108 -21.42 1.67 -11.45
C LEU A 108 -20.69 0.35 -11.79
N ARG A 109 -21.40 -0.68 -12.26
CA ARG A 109 -20.74 -1.92 -12.76
C ARG A 109 -19.85 -1.64 -13.96
N ASP A 110 -20.32 -0.84 -14.91
CA ASP A 110 -19.58 -0.60 -16.17
C ASP A 110 -18.21 0.06 -15.93
N LEU A 111 -18.07 0.85 -14.85
CA LEU A 111 -16.82 1.45 -14.41
C LEU A 111 -15.75 0.40 -14.01
N TYR A 112 -16.16 -0.83 -13.66
CA TYR A 112 -15.26 -1.83 -13.09
C TYR A 112 -14.15 -2.29 -14.06
N GLU A 113 -14.38 -2.23 -15.37
CA GLU A 113 -13.34 -2.52 -16.36
C GLU A 113 -12.20 -1.48 -16.29
N ILE A 114 -12.52 -0.19 -16.08
CA ILE A 114 -11.51 0.85 -15.85
C ILE A 114 -10.84 0.65 -14.49
N ASN A 115 -11.60 0.33 -13.43
CA ASN A 115 -11.07 0.03 -12.09
C ASN A 115 -9.93 -1.00 -12.14
N LYS A 116 -10.19 -2.20 -12.68
CA LYS A 116 -9.18 -3.28 -12.71
C LYS A 116 -7.98 -2.95 -13.61
N ILE A 117 -8.20 -2.24 -14.73
CA ILE A 117 -7.11 -1.81 -15.62
C ILE A 117 -6.22 -0.81 -14.90
N LEU A 118 -6.81 0.24 -14.32
CA LEU A 118 -6.10 1.34 -13.68
C LEU A 118 -5.27 0.86 -12.47
N ALA A 119 -5.85 -0.02 -11.65
CA ALA A 119 -5.21 -0.56 -10.43
C ALA A 119 -3.95 -1.43 -10.69
N HIS A 120 -3.78 -1.98 -11.89
CA HIS A 120 -2.80 -3.05 -12.14
C HIS A 120 -1.99 -2.90 -13.42
N ARG A 121 -2.59 -2.41 -14.51
CA ARG A 121 -1.98 -2.29 -15.85
C ARG A 121 -2.48 -1.03 -16.57
N PRO A 122 -2.28 0.18 -15.99
CA PRO A 122 -2.92 1.41 -16.47
C PRO A 122 -2.59 1.75 -17.94
N TRP A 123 -1.46 1.27 -18.47
CA TRP A 123 -1.07 1.40 -19.87
C TRP A 123 -2.01 0.73 -20.88
N LEU A 124 -2.87 -0.20 -20.46
CA LEU A 124 -3.91 -0.80 -21.33
C LEU A 124 -5.12 0.13 -21.52
N LEU A 125 -5.28 1.15 -20.68
CA LEU A 125 -6.39 2.09 -20.75
C LEU A 125 -6.29 2.96 -22.00
N ASN A 126 -7.40 3.08 -22.73
CA ASN A 126 -7.45 3.71 -24.04
C ASN A 126 -8.85 4.25 -24.33
N LYS A 127 -8.99 5.06 -25.39
CA LYS A 127 -10.23 5.80 -25.70
C LYS A 127 -11.49 4.93 -25.83
N SER A 128 -11.37 3.66 -26.22
CA SER A 128 -12.54 2.77 -26.33
C SER A 128 -13.17 2.42 -24.97
N HIS A 129 -12.39 2.47 -23.88
CA HIS A 129 -12.91 2.28 -22.52
C HIS A 129 -13.72 3.50 -22.07
N ILE A 130 -13.25 4.72 -22.40
CA ILE A 130 -13.98 5.97 -22.14
C ILE A 130 -15.27 5.98 -22.97
N GLU A 131 -15.19 5.63 -24.25
CA GLU A 131 -16.32 5.54 -25.18
C GLU A 131 -17.43 4.59 -24.72
N LYS A 132 -17.07 3.46 -24.09
CA LYS A 132 -18.04 2.50 -23.53
C LYS A 132 -18.84 3.09 -22.36
N LEU A 133 -18.23 3.91 -21.51
CA LEU A 133 -18.93 4.56 -20.38
C LEU A 133 -19.81 5.73 -20.82
N THR A 134 -19.40 6.46 -21.87
CA THR A 134 -20.04 7.71 -22.29
C THR A 134 -21.12 7.54 -23.35
N LYS A 135 -21.40 6.30 -23.80
CA LYS A 135 -22.45 5.98 -24.78
C LYS A 135 -23.53 5.09 -24.18
N GLY A 136 -24.76 5.24 -24.67
CA GLY A 136 -25.90 4.41 -24.29
C GLY A 136 -26.94 5.13 -23.42
N LYS A 137 -27.79 4.35 -22.75
CA LYS A 137 -28.78 4.84 -21.78
C LYS A 137 -28.15 4.77 -20.39
N ASP A 138 -28.35 5.79 -19.57
CA ASP A 138 -27.71 5.95 -18.24
C ASP A 138 -26.17 6.03 -18.33
N SER A 139 -25.67 6.70 -19.37
CA SER A 139 -24.23 6.89 -19.59
C SER A 139 -23.58 7.82 -18.57
N TRP A 140 -22.27 7.71 -18.44
CA TRP A 140 -21.43 8.66 -17.71
C TRP A 140 -21.17 9.91 -18.56
N SER A 141 -21.24 11.09 -17.95
CA SER A 141 -20.63 12.30 -18.48
C SER A 141 -19.10 12.26 -18.30
N LEU A 142 -18.35 13.00 -19.13
CA LEU A 142 -16.88 13.08 -18.98
C LEU A 142 -16.44 13.64 -17.61
N ALA A 143 -17.26 14.50 -17.01
CA ALA A 143 -17.05 15.03 -15.67
C ALA A 143 -17.15 13.92 -14.60
N GLU A 144 -18.21 13.10 -14.65
CA GLU A 144 -18.36 11.93 -13.78
C GLU A 144 -17.24 10.90 -14.00
N VAL A 145 -16.85 10.63 -15.26
CA VAL A 145 -15.73 9.70 -15.57
C VAL A 145 -14.42 10.19 -14.96
N VAL A 146 -14.10 11.49 -15.08
CA VAL A 146 -12.87 12.05 -14.50
C VAL A 146 -12.91 12.02 -12.98
N HIS A 147 -14.04 12.35 -12.35
CA HIS A 147 -14.19 12.26 -10.89
C HIS A 147 -14.02 10.80 -10.40
N ALA A 148 -14.63 9.83 -11.09
CA ALA A 148 -14.44 8.41 -10.80
C ALA A 148 -12.98 7.97 -10.95
N ILE A 149 -12.28 8.40 -12.01
CA ILE A 149 -10.85 8.10 -12.21
C ILE A 149 -9.99 8.65 -11.06
N VAL A 150 -10.26 9.87 -10.58
CA VAL A 150 -9.54 10.45 -9.42
C VAL A 150 -9.78 9.63 -8.15
N LEU A 151 -11.02 9.22 -7.89
CA LEU A 151 -11.35 8.38 -6.73
C LEU A 151 -10.69 7.00 -6.81
N LEU A 152 -10.76 6.34 -7.98
CA LEU A 152 -10.10 5.05 -8.22
C LEU A 152 -8.59 5.16 -7.93
N ALA A 153 -7.90 6.08 -8.60
CA ALA A 153 -6.45 6.26 -8.44
C ALA A 153 -6.04 6.64 -7.01
N HIS A 154 -6.85 7.46 -6.31
CA HIS A 154 -6.63 7.80 -4.89
C HIS A 154 -6.72 6.55 -4.01
N PHE A 155 -7.76 5.73 -4.14
CA PHE A 155 -7.93 4.55 -3.27
C PHE A 155 -7.05 3.35 -3.64
N HIS A 156 -6.62 3.22 -4.90
CA HIS A 156 -5.57 2.26 -5.29
C HIS A 156 -4.24 2.59 -4.59
N SER A 157 -3.81 3.84 -4.70
CA SER A 157 -2.55 4.31 -4.13
C SER A 157 -2.60 4.42 -2.61
N LEU A 158 -3.75 4.77 -2.03
CA LEU A 158 -3.97 4.72 -0.58
C LEU A 158 -3.91 3.29 -0.03
N SER A 159 -4.33 2.28 -0.82
CA SER A 159 -4.11 0.88 -0.47
C SER A 159 -2.61 0.56 -0.38
N SER A 160 -1.81 1.04 -1.34
CA SER A 160 -0.33 0.93 -1.27
C SER A 160 0.25 1.56 0.00
N PHE A 161 -0.24 2.73 0.42
CA PHE A 161 0.19 3.36 1.66
C PHE A 161 -0.20 2.56 2.92
N VAL A 162 -1.46 2.08 2.99
CA VAL A 162 -1.98 1.28 4.10
C VAL A 162 -1.11 0.05 4.36
N PHE A 163 -0.86 -0.75 3.31
CA PHE A 163 -0.01 -1.95 3.45
C PHE A 163 1.47 -1.60 3.62
N GLY A 164 1.98 -0.63 2.86
CA GLY A 164 3.37 -0.18 2.91
C GLY A 164 3.81 0.41 4.26
N CYS A 165 2.89 1.00 5.02
CA CYS A 165 3.12 1.46 6.40
C CYS A 165 2.66 0.47 7.48
N GLY A 166 2.05 -0.66 7.12
CA GLY A 166 1.52 -1.64 8.08
C GLY A 166 0.34 -1.10 8.91
N VAL A 167 -0.51 -0.26 8.33
CA VAL A 167 -1.73 0.24 8.97
C VAL A 167 -2.70 -0.94 9.21
N ASN A 168 -3.18 -1.08 10.45
CA ASN A 168 -4.04 -2.20 10.87
C ASN A 168 -5.52 -1.81 10.83
N GLU A 169 -6.38 -2.79 10.55
CA GLU A 169 -7.82 -2.76 10.82
C GLU A 169 -8.12 -2.29 12.25
N GLU A 170 -9.01 -1.30 12.33
CA GLU A 170 -9.61 -0.86 13.59
C GLU A 170 -10.54 -1.97 14.08
N LEU A 171 -10.14 -2.66 15.15
CA LEU A 171 -10.99 -3.64 15.85
C LEU A 171 -12.05 -2.88 16.65
N ASP A 172 -13.10 -2.41 15.97
CA ASP A 172 -14.22 -1.69 16.56
C ASP A 172 -15.02 -2.60 17.52
N ARG A 173 -14.67 -2.49 18.82
CA ARG A 173 -15.55 -2.40 20.01
C ARG A 173 -16.80 -3.30 20.17
N THR A 174 -17.01 -4.31 19.34
CA THR A 174 -18.18 -5.22 19.38
C THR A 174 -18.03 -6.35 20.40
N THR A 175 -16.83 -6.55 20.97
CA THR A 175 -16.53 -7.58 21.98
C THR A 175 -16.88 -7.21 23.43
N LEU A 176 -17.63 -6.13 23.66
CA LEU A 176 -18.04 -5.68 25.01
C LEU A 176 -19.55 -5.67 25.26
N ALA A 177 -20.35 -6.30 24.39
CA ALA A 177 -21.80 -6.39 24.54
C ALA A 177 -22.37 -7.78 24.19
N SER A 178 -21.85 -8.82 24.82
CA SER A 178 -22.51 -10.14 24.89
C SER A 178 -22.27 -10.77 26.26
N PRO A 179 -23.24 -10.70 27.20
CA PRO A 179 -23.21 -11.56 28.37
C PRO A 179 -23.38 -13.01 27.88
N THR A 180 -22.41 -13.87 28.19
CA THR A 180 -22.50 -15.30 27.91
C THR A 180 -23.57 -15.92 28.81
N SER A 181 -24.81 -16.01 28.30
CA SER A 181 -25.81 -16.92 28.83
C SER A 181 -25.54 -18.32 28.27
N ASP A 182 -24.56 -19.00 28.86
CA ASP A 182 -24.45 -20.45 28.71
C ASP A 182 -25.62 -21.10 29.45
N ASP A 183 -26.55 -21.69 28.71
CA ASP A 183 -27.21 -22.92 29.13
C ASP A 183 -27.85 -23.62 27.92
N SER A 184 -27.57 -24.92 27.77
CA SER A 184 -28.09 -25.74 26.66
C SER A 184 -28.05 -27.23 26.99
N ALA A 185 -29.16 -27.79 27.50
CA ALA A 185 -29.44 -29.23 27.47
C ALA A 185 -30.95 -29.58 27.61
N ALA A 186 -31.57 -29.85 26.47
CA ALA A 186 -32.62 -30.84 26.22
C ALA A 186 -33.51 -31.43 27.37
N THR A 187 -34.79 -31.00 27.34
CA THR A 187 -36.00 -31.84 27.21
C THR A 187 -36.47 -32.85 28.29
N HIS A 188 -37.68 -32.57 28.82
CA HIS A 188 -38.93 -33.39 28.82
C HIS A 188 -39.62 -33.78 30.15
N VAL A 189 -40.91 -33.40 30.23
CA VAL A 189 -42.03 -33.92 31.08
C VAL A 189 -42.05 -33.57 32.58
N GLY A 190 -43.13 -32.89 33.02
CA GLY A 190 -43.79 -33.20 34.30
C GLY A 190 -44.06 -32.07 35.31
N GLY A 191 -45.28 -31.51 35.28
CA GLY A 191 -46.11 -31.29 36.48
C GLY A 191 -45.61 -30.46 37.70
N ARG A 192 -45.96 -29.16 37.69
CA ARG A 192 -46.71 -28.43 38.76
C ARG A 192 -46.12 -28.25 40.18
N ILE A 193 -46.30 -27.01 40.69
CA ILE A 193 -46.40 -26.53 42.09
C ILE A 193 -45.20 -25.70 42.62
N SER A 194 -45.50 -24.44 42.95
CA SER A 194 -44.71 -23.43 43.68
C SER A 194 -45.00 -23.51 45.21
N PRO A 195 -44.59 -22.56 46.07
CA PRO A 195 -43.46 -21.60 46.04
C PRO A 195 -42.63 -21.65 47.36
N THR A 196 -41.59 -20.81 47.52
CA THR A 196 -41.47 -19.76 48.58
C THR A 196 -40.03 -19.24 48.76
N SER A 197 -39.94 -17.92 48.96
CA SER A 197 -38.79 -17.15 49.48
C SER A 197 -38.71 -17.31 51.04
N PRO A 198 -37.87 -16.60 51.86
CA PRO A 198 -37.09 -15.39 51.55
C PRO A 198 -35.75 -15.09 52.30
N THR A 199 -35.10 -13.99 51.87
CA THR A 199 -34.41 -12.93 52.67
C THR A 199 -33.05 -13.10 53.38
N ALA A 200 -32.40 -11.93 53.50
CA ALA A 200 -31.41 -11.47 54.50
C ALA A 200 -29.94 -11.89 54.29
N ASN A 201 -28.92 -11.10 54.71
CA ASN A 201 -28.70 -9.64 54.80
C ASN A 201 -27.25 -9.44 55.33
N SER A 202 -26.66 -8.24 55.17
CA SER A 202 -25.50 -7.73 55.95
C SER A 202 -24.15 -8.49 55.79
N GLU A 203 -22.96 -7.93 56.07
CA GLU A 203 -22.43 -6.54 56.04
C GLU A 203 -20.91 -6.61 56.33
N HIS A 204 -20.18 -5.51 56.12
CA HIS A 204 -18.90 -5.10 56.76
C HIS A 204 -17.71 -6.12 56.87
N VAL A 205 -16.53 -5.94 56.23
CA VAL A 205 -15.50 -4.87 56.30
C VAL A 205 -14.36 -5.12 57.32
N ASN A 206 -13.11 -4.85 56.88
CA ASN A 206 -11.83 -4.76 57.63
C ASN A 206 -11.20 -6.06 58.20
N SER A 207 -9.88 -6.18 58.44
CA SER A 207 -8.63 -5.55 57.91
C SER A 207 -7.40 -6.26 58.55
N THR A 208 -6.17 -5.97 58.08
CA THR A 208 -4.85 -6.27 58.72
C THR A 208 -4.41 -7.76 58.79
N SER A 209 -3.13 -8.14 58.98
CA SER A 209 -1.81 -7.60 58.54
C SER A 209 -0.69 -8.63 58.88
N SER A 210 0.59 -8.33 58.56
CA SER A 210 1.85 -9.01 58.98
C SER A 210 2.15 -10.39 58.32
N ASN A 211 3.25 -10.58 57.55
CA ASN A 211 4.71 -10.58 57.82
C ASN A 211 5.29 -11.91 58.35
N VAL A 212 6.31 -12.46 57.68
CA VAL A 212 7.58 -13.05 58.23
C VAL A 212 8.50 -13.51 57.05
N ARG A 213 9.79 -13.78 57.32
CA ARG A 213 10.94 -13.71 56.37
C ARG A 213 11.60 -15.06 56.01
N GLY A 214 12.30 -15.07 54.86
CA GLY A 214 13.57 -15.81 54.61
C GLY A 214 13.48 -17.31 54.21
N ALA A 215 14.51 -17.95 53.62
CA ALA A 215 15.77 -17.47 53.00
C ALA A 215 16.49 -18.61 52.19
N SER A 216 17.40 -18.24 51.27
CA SER A 216 18.61 -18.98 50.82
C SER A 216 18.54 -20.22 49.86
N SER A 217 19.60 -20.33 49.03
CA SER A 217 19.92 -21.36 47.98
C SER A 217 20.77 -22.55 48.56
N PRO A 218 21.50 -23.48 47.84
CA PRO A 218 22.13 -23.45 46.49
C PRO A 218 22.20 -24.79 45.65
N ILE A 219 23.20 -24.91 44.74
CA ILE A 219 23.43 -25.88 43.61
C ILE A 219 24.35 -27.09 43.99
N PRO A 220 24.31 -28.26 43.30
CA PRO A 220 25.50 -28.86 42.58
C PRO A 220 25.15 -29.67 41.27
N THR A 221 25.81 -29.54 40.10
CA THR A 221 27.06 -30.17 39.51
C THR A 221 27.16 -31.71 39.35
N GLY A 222 27.51 -32.24 38.15
CA GLY A 222 28.08 -33.62 37.98
C GLY A 222 27.97 -34.33 36.60
N SER A 223 28.94 -35.21 36.22
CA SER A 223 29.08 -36.00 34.95
C SER A 223 30.11 -37.18 35.17
N PRO A 224 30.65 -38.00 34.20
CA PRO A 224 30.58 -38.06 32.71
C PRO A 224 30.58 -39.53 32.09
N ASN A 225 31.19 -39.73 30.90
CA ASN A 225 31.67 -40.99 30.23
C ASN A 225 30.69 -41.96 29.50
N SER A 226 31.12 -42.91 28.62
CA SER A 226 31.90 -42.86 27.34
C SER A 226 32.32 -44.28 26.82
N SER A 227 31.96 -44.71 25.59
CA SER A 227 32.58 -45.80 24.74
C SER A 227 31.66 -46.21 23.56
N GLY A 228 32.07 -46.81 22.41
CA GLY A 228 33.41 -46.95 21.79
C GLY A 228 33.63 -48.15 20.82
N ARG A 229 33.36 -48.02 19.49
CA ARG A 229 33.85 -48.81 18.29
C ARG A 229 33.55 -50.35 18.22
N TYR A 230 33.33 -51.01 17.06
CA TYR A 230 34.20 -51.26 15.87
C TYR A 230 33.41 -51.82 14.63
N GLY A 231 33.99 -51.82 13.41
CA GLY A 231 33.47 -52.45 12.15
C GLY A 231 34.15 -53.81 11.82
N PRO A 232 34.44 -54.22 10.54
CA PRO A 232 34.23 -53.57 9.22
C PRO A 232 33.96 -54.53 7.98
N VAL A 233 34.07 -54.02 6.71
CA VAL A 233 34.35 -54.74 5.39
C VAL A 233 33.17 -55.44 4.67
N ARG A 234 32.80 -55.25 3.36
CA ARG A 234 33.54 -55.35 2.06
C ARG A 234 32.72 -54.83 0.83
N SER A 235 33.39 -54.42 -0.25
CA SER A 235 32.82 -54.02 -1.59
C SER A 235 32.77 -55.21 -2.61
N PRO A 236 32.18 -55.13 -3.85
CA PRO A 236 32.68 -54.30 -5.00
C PRO A 236 31.60 -53.73 -6.01
N ILE A 237 31.83 -52.59 -6.72
CA ILE A 237 32.14 -52.40 -8.20
C ILE A 237 31.04 -52.92 -9.18
N SER A 238 30.59 -52.26 -10.27
CA SER A 238 30.68 -50.88 -10.87
C SER A 238 29.78 -50.81 -12.13
N HIS A 239 29.24 -49.63 -12.52
CA HIS A 239 29.39 -49.06 -13.89
C HIS A 239 28.76 -47.65 -14.09
N ASN A 240 29.63 -46.69 -14.41
CA ASN A 240 29.54 -45.52 -15.32
C ASN A 240 28.31 -44.58 -15.38
N GLY A 241 28.59 -43.27 -15.28
CA GLY A 241 27.74 -42.17 -15.78
C GLY A 241 28.14 -40.81 -15.19
N ALA A 242 29.08 -40.09 -15.82
CA ALA A 242 29.71 -38.91 -15.22
C ALA A 242 28.92 -37.60 -15.40
N ALA A 243 28.90 -36.76 -14.36
CA ALA A 243 28.63 -35.32 -14.44
C ALA A 243 29.71 -34.57 -13.65
N LEU A 244 30.32 -33.55 -14.27
CA LEU A 244 31.52 -32.90 -13.76
C LEU A 244 31.18 -31.86 -12.68
N LEU A 245 31.77 -31.99 -11.49
CA LEU A 245 31.65 -31.00 -10.42
C LEU A 245 32.68 -29.88 -10.61
N VAL A 246 32.21 -28.66 -10.84
CA VAL A 246 33.00 -27.45 -10.55
C VAL A 246 32.56 -26.95 -9.18
N SER A 247 33.41 -27.17 -8.17
CA SER A 247 33.19 -26.66 -6.82
C SER A 247 33.50 -25.15 -6.76
N GLY A 248 32.52 -24.35 -6.36
CA GLY A 248 32.68 -22.92 -6.05
C GLY A 248 31.93 -22.59 -4.77
N ASN A 249 32.66 -22.17 -3.74
CA ASN A 249 32.19 -21.91 -2.37
C ASN A 249 30.77 -21.31 -2.26
N ALA A 250 29.88 -22.04 -1.57
CA ALA A 250 28.65 -21.47 -1.02
C ALA A 250 28.99 -20.66 0.25
N GLY A 251 29.43 -19.42 0.07
CA GLY A 251 29.53 -18.44 1.16
C GLY A 251 28.14 -17.88 1.48
N SER A 252 27.71 -17.97 2.74
CA SER A 252 26.50 -17.31 3.23
C SER A 252 26.72 -15.80 3.33
N GLY A 253 26.61 -15.11 2.20
CA GLY A 253 26.65 -13.65 2.16
C GLY A 253 25.37 -13.05 2.71
N GLU A 254 25.40 -12.54 3.93
CA GLU A 254 24.55 -11.39 4.25
C GLU A 254 24.93 -10.27 3.28
N LEU A 255 23.96 -9.82 2.47
CA LEU A 255 24.15 -8.66 1.62
C LEU A 255 24.37 -7.45 2.54
N GLU A 256 25.60 -6.93 2.58
CA GLU A 256 25.92 -5.67 3.25
C GLU A 256 24.96 -4.60 2.74
N ALA A 257 24.19 -4.00 3.65
CA ALA A 257 23.38 -2.84 3.30
C ALA A 257 24.31 -1.69 2.93
N VAL A 258 23.89 -0.89 1.94
CA VAL A 258 24.62 0.35 1.64
C VAL A 258 24.29 1.34 2.75
N GLY A 259 25.25 1.54 3.67
CA GLY A 259 25.10 2.49 4.77
C GLY A 259 24.83 3.92 4.29
N VAL A 260 24.16 4.71 5.12
CA VAL A 260 23.72 6.08 4.81
C VAL A 260 24.85 6.97 4.34
N GLU A 261 26.04 6.86 4.94
CA GLU A 261 27.23 7.62 4.53
C GLU A 261 27.64 7.33 3.08
N THR A 262 27.57 6.06 2.66
CA THR A 262 27.89 5.66 1.28
C THR A 262 26.84 6.20 0.30
N LEU A 263 25.56 6.16 0.67
CA LEU A 263 24.49 6.75 -0.13
C LEU A 263 24.66 8.27 -0.27
N MET A 264 24.99 8.98 0.82
CA MET A 264 25.29 10.41 0.81
C MET A 264 26.50 10.74 -0.08
N GLN A 265 27.57 9.94 -0.02
CA GLN A 265 28.74 10.11 -0.87
C GLN A 265 28.42 9.89 -2.36
N ARG A 266 27.54 8.92 -2.69
CA ARG A 266 27.05 8.73 -4.06
C ARG A 266 26.21 9.91 -4.55
N MET A 267 25.28 10.42 -3.74
CA MET A 267 24.50 11.61 -4.08
C MET A 267 25.40 12.83 -4.34
N LYS A 268 26.44 13.03 -3.51
CA LYS A 268 27.42 14.11 -3.70
C LYS A 268 28.19 13.94 -5.02
N SER A 269 28.77 12.77 -5.27
CA SER A 269 29.49 12.46 -6.52
C SER A 269 28.63 12.66 -7.76
N LEU A 270 27.34 12.27 -7.72
CA LEU A 270 26.39 12.52 -8.80
C LEU A 270 26.05 14.00 -8.99
N SER A 271 26.06 14.80 -7.93
CA SER A 271 25.86 16.26 -8.02
C SER A 271 27.07 17.01 -8.55
N GLU A 272 28.29 16.49 -8.35
CA GLU A 272 29.54 17.07 -8.84
C GLU A 272 29.84 16.69 -10.30
N ARG A 273 29.24 15.60 -10.81
CA ARG A 273 29.41 15.12 -12.20
C ARG A 273 28.35 15.72 -13.13
N ALA A 274 28.80 16.58 -14.06
CA ALA A 274 28.02 17.01 -15.22
C ALA A 274 28.21 16.04 -16.40
N GLU A 275 27.83 14.77 -16.21
CA GLU A 275 27.87 13.75 -17.28
C GLU A 275 26.58 13.83 -18.13
N GLU A 276 26.67 14.39 -19.35
CA GLU A 276 25.57 14.38 -20.32
C GLU A 276 25.60 13.11 -21.19
N PHE A 277 24.58 12.27 -21.07
CA PHE A 277 24.39 11.09 -21.92
C PHE A 277 23.55 11.40 -23.15
N SER A 278 23.77 10.69 -24.25
CA SER A 278 22.91 10.79 -25.44
C SER A 278 21.48 10.32 -25.12
N ALA A 279 20.50 10.77 -25.91
CA ALA A 279 19.12 10.32 -25.75
C ALA A 279 18.98 8.79 -25.94
N GLU A 280 19.78 8.20 -26.83
CA GLU A 280 19.78 6.74 -27.04
C GLU A 280 20.37 5.98 -25.84
N GLU A 281 21.40 6.52 -25.18
CA GLU A 281 21.93 5.90 -23.96
C GLU A 281 20.98 6.05 -22.77
N ARG A 282 20.30 7.20 -22.61
CA ARG A 282 19.24 7.36 -21.60
C ARG A 282 18.09 6.36 -21.81
N ASN A 283 17.73 6.07 -23.07
CA ASN A 283 16.76 5.03 -23.39
C ASN A 283 17.23 3.63 -22.97
N LYS A 284 18.47 3.24 -23.30
CA LYS A 284 19.04 1.94 -22.89
C LYS A 284 19.12 1.79 -21.36
N ARG A 285 19.42 2.88 -20.64
CA ARG A 285 19.42 2.90 -19.16
C ARG A 285 18.02 2.77 -18.57
N PHE A 286 17.02 3.40 -19.18
CA PHE A 286 15.61 3.20 -18.82
C PHE A 286 15.21 1.73 -18.99
N GLU A 287 15.42 1.16 -20.18
CA GLU A 287 15.10 -0.24 -20.50
C GLU A 287 15.80 -1.23 -19.55
N HIS A 288 17.03 -0.93 -19.13
CA HIS A 288 17.76 -1.74 -18.16
C HIS A 288 17.19 -1.68 -16.73
N VAL A 289 16.74 -0.50 -16.25
CA VAL A 289 16.05 -0.39 -14.96
C VAL A 289 14.68 -1.10 -15.02
N GLU A 290 14.00 -0.97 -16.16
CA GLU A 290 12.72 -1.62 -16.45
C GLU A 290 12.85 -3.16 -16.38
N SER A 291 13.85 -3.72 -17.09
CA SER A 291 14.11 -5.16 -17.10
C SER A 291 14.56 -5.68 -15.74
N GLN A 292 15.48 -4.98 -15.06
CA GLN A 292 15.92 -5.36 -13.72
C GLN A 292 14.74 -5.41 -12.75
N SER A 293 13.79 -4.46 -12.84
CA SER A 293 12.60 -4.46 -12.00
C SER A 293 11.79 -5.75 -12.18
N ALA A 294 11.64 -6.23 -13.42
CA ALA A 294 10.91 -7.46 -13.75
C ALA A 294 11.53 -8.76 -13.22
N GLU A 295 12.79 -8.72 -12.75
CA GLU A 295 13.51 -9.86 -12.15
C GLU A 295 13.41 -9.90 -10.62
N LEU A 296 12.96 -8.81 -9.95
CA LEU A 296 13.04 -8.68 -8.49
C LEU A 296 12.07 -9.58 -7.69
N LEU A 297 10.97 -10.06 -8.27
CA LEU A 297 9.88 -10.72 -7.53
C LEU A 297 9.60 -12.17 -7.98
N LEU A 298 10.65 -13.01 -8.03
CA LEU A 298 10.51 -14.45 -8.27
C LEU A 298 10.33 -15.23 -6.95
N SER A 299 9.11 -15.22 -6.40
CA SER A 299 8.67 -16.20 -5.40
C SER A 299 7.31 -16.79 -5.81
N PRO A 300 7.26 -18.06 -6.28
CA PRO A 300 6.02 -18.70 -6.72
C PRO A 300 4.93 -18.76 -5.62
N ALA A 301 5.33 -18.90 -4.35
CA ALA A 301 4.41 -18.97 -3.23
C ALA A 301 3.60 -17.67 -3.03
N GLY A 302 4.21 -16.51 -3.29
CA GLY A 302 3.52 -15.21 -3.19
C GLY A 302 2.45 -15.01 -4.28
N MET A 303 2.63 -15.60 -5.46
CA MET A 303 1.68 -15.48 -6.57
C MET A 303 0.39 -16.29 -6.36
N LEU A 304 0.46 -17.40 -5.61
CA LEU A 304 -0.74 -18.17 -5.25
C LEU A 304 -1.58 -17.46 -4.17
N SER A 305 -0.92 -16.73 -3.26
CA SER A 305 -1.60 -16.05 -2.14
C SER A 305 -2.46 -14.84 -2.58
N SER A 306 -2.08 -14.12 -3.63
CA SER A 306 -2.85 -12.94 -4.09
C SER A 306 -4.17 -13.30 -4.79
N THR A 307 -4.27 -14.51 -5.33
CA THR A 307 -5.43 -14.97 -6.11
C THR A 307 -6.56 -15.46 -5.20
N GLN A 308 -6.26 -15.82 -3.95
CA GLN A 308 -7.26 -16.10 -2.94
C GLN A 308 -7.78 -14.77 -2.38
N VAL A 309 -9.03 -14.43 -2.69
CA VAL A 309 -9.68 -13.23 -2.17
C VAL A 309 -10.23 -13.51 -0.77
N LYS A 310 -9.99 -12.61 0.19
CA LYS A 310 -10.61 -12.72 1.52
C LYS A 310 -12.15 -12.75 1.40
N ALA A 311 -12.78 -13.70 2.09
CA ALA A 311 -14.20 -14.02 1.91
C ALA A 311 -15.17 -12.88 2.30
N ASP A 312 -14.75 -11.98 3.18
CA ASP A 312 -15.50 -10.82 3.68
C ASP A 312 -15.57 -9.63 2.71
N ILE A 313 -14.75 -9.65 1.65
CA ILE A 313 -14.65 -8.58 0.64
C ILE A 313 -14.73 -9.07 -0.81
N GLY A 314 -14.67 -10.38 -1.07
CA GLY A 314 -14.71 -10.93 -2.43
C GLY A 314 -15.94 -10.54 -3.26
N GLN A 315 -17.07 -10.23 -2.60
CA GLN A 315 -18.28 -9.72 -3.25
C GLN A 315 -18.12 -8.34 -3.92
N PHE A 316 -17.02 -7.62 -3.66
CA PHE A 316 -16.66 -6.35 -4.29
C PHE A 316 -15.57 -6.50 -5.38
N VAL A 317 -15.15 -7.73 -5.69
CA VAL A 317 -14.03 -8.02 -6.59
C VAL A 317 -14.43 -8.97 -7.72
N GLU A 318 -14.70 -8.41 -8.89
CA GLU A 318 -14.73 -9.14 -10.17
C GLU A 318 -13.30 -9.29 -10.74
N ASP A 319 -13.02 -10.38 -11.47
CA ASP A 319 -11.69 -10.70 -12.05
C ASP A 319 -10.50 -10.46 -11.07
N PRO A 320 -10.39 -11.24 -9.98
CA PRO A 320 -9.28 -11.13 -9.03
C PRO A 320 -7.94 -11.60 -9.62
N THR A 321 -7.98 -12.32 -10.73
CA THR A 321 -6.80 -12.79 -11.50
C THR A 321 -6.13 -11.68 -12.32
N PHE A 322 -6.82 -10.58 -12.60
CA PHE A 322 -6.23 -9.40 -13.25
C PHE A 322 -5.30 -8.67 -12.27
N LEU A 323 -4.05 -9.08 -12.20
CA LEU A 323 -3.03 -8.49 -11.34
C LEU A 323 -2.00 -7.69 -12.16
N TYR A 324 -1.12 -6.96 -11.46
CA TYR A 324 0.01 -6.27 -12.10
C TYR A 324 0.90 -7.28 -12.83
N GLN A 325 1.34 -6.90 -14.01
CA GLN A 325 2.37 -7.59 -14.78
C GLN A 325 3.40 -6.55 -15.22
N ASP A 326 4.68 -6.89 -15.21
CA ASP A 326 5.73 -5.92 -15.53
C ASP A 326 5.60 -5.34 -16.93
N PHE A 327 5.68 -4.01 -17.04
CA PHE A 327 5.66 -3.31 -18.32
C PHE A 327 6.76 -3.81 -19.28
N ALA A 328 7.89 -4.28 -18.75
CA ALA A 328 8.97 -4.92 -19.52
C ALA A 328 8.52 -6.18 -20.29
N ARG A 329 7.45 -6.84 -19.86
CA ARG A 329 6.89 -8.05 -20.49
C ARG A 329 5.74 -7.75 -21.47
N ARG A 330 5.50 -6.48 -21.79
CA ARG A 330 4.41 -6.02 -22.69
C ARG A 330 4.40 -6.66 -24.07
N GLY A 331 5.52 -7.22 -24.55
CA GLY A 331 5.58 -7.93 -25.83
C GLY A 331 4.61 -9.11 -25.96
N GLU A 332 4.15 -9.69 -24.84
CA GLU A 332 3.10 -10.72 -24.83
C GLU A 332 1.68 -10.14 -25.06
N MET A 333 1.50 -8.82 -24.99
CA MET A 333 0.22 -8.11 -25.09
C MET A 333 0.12 -7.18 -26.32
N GLY A 334 1.11 -7.24 -27.22
CA GLY A 334 1.19 -6.42 -28.44
C GLY A 334 2.08 -5.17 -28.30
N ASP A 335 2.12 -4.36 -29.36
CA ASP A 335 2.99 -3.18 -29.49
C ASP A 335 2.52 -2.00 -28.61
N ILE A 336 2.70 -2.15 -27.29
CA ILE A 336 2.45 -1.10 -26.31
C ILE A 336 3.71 -0.23 -26.20
N PRO A 337 3.68 1.06 -26.60
CA PRO A 337 4.85 1.92 -26.55
C PRO A 337 5.11 2.41 -25.12
N THR A 338 6.39 2.60 -24.78
CA THR A 338 6.82 3.35 -23.59
C THR A 338 6.17 4.72 -23.58
N PHE A 339 5.61 5.12 -22.44
CA PHE A 339 5.00 6.44 -22.26
C PHE A 339 6.12 7.46 -22.05
N ARG A 340 6.25 8.44 -22.93
CA ARG A 340 7.20 9.55 -22.77
C ARG A 340 6.50 10.74 -22.14
N VAL A 341 7.09 11.32 -21.11
CA VAL A 341 6.50 12.50 -20.43
C VAL A 341 6.40 13.70 -21.37
N GLN A 342 7.32 13.82 -22.34
CA GLN A 342 7.24 14.83 -23.41
C GLN A 342 6.00 14.70 -24.31
N ASP A 343 5.44 13.51 -24.46
CA ASP A 343 4.25 13.28 -25.31
C ASP A 343 2.94 13.58 -24.54
N TYR A 344 2.96 13.50 -23.21
CA TYR A 344 1.84 13.85 -22.31
C TYR A 344 2.33 13.98 -20.85
N SER A 345 2.45 15.21 -20.36
CA SER A 345 2.88 15.53 -18.99
C SER A 345 1.70 15.87 -18.07
N TRP A 346 1.94 15.92 -16.75
CA TRP A 346 0.95 16.46 -15.81
C TRP A 346 0.78 17.97 -16.01
N ASP A 347 1.88 18.72 -15.99
CA ASP A 347 1.85 20.19 -16.01
C ASP A 347 1.28 20.77 -17.31
N ASP A 348 1.60 20.20 -18.49
CA ASP A 348 1.11 20.74 -19.78
C ASP A 348 -0.30 20.21 -20.14
N HIS A 349 -0.65 18.99 -19.72
CA HIS A 349 -1.87 18.29 -20.20
C HIS A 349 -2.80 17.80 -19.10
N GLY A 350 -2.28 17.06 -18.11
CA GLY A 350 -3.10 16.39 -17.08
C GLY A 350 -3.86 17.37 -16.19
N TYR A 351 -3.16 18.38 -15.66
CA TYR A 351 -3.69 19.42 -14.79
C TYR A 351 -4.83 20.21 -15.47
N SER A 352 -4.60 20.69 -16.70
CA SER A 352 -5.59 21.51 -17.42
C SER A 352 -6.82 20.69 -17.83
N LEU A 353 -6.65 19.42 -18.21
CA LEU A 353 -7.75 18.53 -18.55
C LEU A 353 -8.60 18.17 -17.32
N VAL A 354 -7.98 17.81 -16.20
CA VAL A 354 -8.72 17.43 -15.00
C VAL A 354 -9.51 18.64 -14.47
N ASN A 355 -8.89 19.82 -14.37
CA ASN A 355 -9.54 21.02 -13.84
C ASN A 355 -10.69 21.54 -14.73
N ARG A 356 -10.66 21.23 -16.04
CA ARG A 356 -11.74 21.55 -16.99
C ARG A 356 -12.95 20.62 -16.87
N LEU A 357 -12.77 19.38 -16.40
CA LEU A 357 -13.83 18.37 -16.30
C LEU A 357 -14.32 18.15 -14.86
N TYR A 358 -13.49 18.43 -13.87
CA TYR A 358 -13.84 18.49 -12.45
C TYR A 358 -13.10 19.70 -11.86
N ASN A 359 -13.84 20.78 -11.60
CA ASN A 359 -13.24 22.05 -11.16
C ASN A 359 -12.54 21.91 -9.80
N ASP A 360 -11.54 22.74 -9.56
CA ASP A 360 -10.64 22.84 -8.40
C ASP A 360 -9.84 21.58 -8.00
N VAL A 361 -10.23 20.38 -8.44
CA VAL A 361 -9.49 19.14 -8.17
C VAL A 361 -8.08 19.18 -8.77
N GLY A 362 -7.89 19.88 -9.89
CA GLY A 362 -6.58 20.04 -10.52
C GLY A 362 -5.61 20.77 -9.60
N ASN A 363 -6.07 21.83 -8.94
CA ASN A 363 -5.28 22.62 -7.98
C ASN A 363 -4.85 21.76 -6.78
N LEU A 364 -5.80 21.01 -6.20
CA LEU A 364 -5.54 20.15 -5.04
C LEU A 364 -4.59 18.99 -5.37
N LEU A 365 -4.78 18.32 -6.52
CA LEU A 365 -3.89 17.25 -6.97
C LEU A 365 -2.48 17.77 -7.29
N ASP A 366 -2.37 18.92 -7.96
CA ASP A 366 -1.09 19.55 -8.28
C ASP A 366 -0.30 19.93 -7.02
N GLU A 367 -0.97 20.58 -6.07
CA GLU A 367 -0.40 20.91 -4.76
C GLU A 367 0.03 19.64 -4.01
N LYS A 368 -0.77 18.58 -4.03
CA LYS A 368 -0.48 17.30 -3.37
C LYS A 368 0.76 16.62 -3.97
N PHE A 369 0.83 16.53 -5.30
CA PHE A 369 2.00 15.98 -6.01
C PHE A 369 3.25 16.81 -5.74
N LYS A 370 3.18 18.14 -5.88
CA LYS A 370 4.31 19.06 -5.63
C LYS A 370 4.76 19.03 -4.17
N THR A 371 3.83 18.91 -3.22
CA THR A 371 4.15 18.78 -1.80
C THR A 371 4.90 17.49 -1.51
N ALA A 372 4.40 16.33 -1.96
CA ALA A 372 5.07 15.05 -1.74
C ALA A 372 6.43 14.96 -2.46
N TYR A 373 6.51 15.43 -3.71
CA TYR A 373 7.75 15.40 -4.49
C TYR A 373 8.85 16.25 -3.85
N ASN A 374 8.51 17.47 -3.40
CA ASN A 374 9.48 18.43 -2.86
C ASN A 374 9.71 18.31 -1.35
N LEU A 375 8.92 17.52 -0.62
CA LEU A 375 9.05 17.37 0.83
C LEU A 375 10.49 16.97 1.21
N THR A 376 11.10 17.76 2.08
CA THR A 376 12.42 17.47 2.63
C THR A 376 12.56 18.14 3.99
N TYR A 377 13.28 17.46 4.89
CA TYR A 377 13.72 18.02 6.17
C TYR A 377 15.23 18.29 6.18
N TYR A 378 15.88 18.14 5.02
CA TYR A 378 17.33 18.11 4.85
C TYR A 378 18.03 17.13 5.79
N THR A 379 17.41 15.95 6.00
CA THR A 379 17.98 14.86 6.82
C THR A 379 18.04 13.55 6.05
N MET A 380 18.99 12.70 6.44
CA MET A 380 19.04 11.29 6.02
C MET A 380 19.66 10.46 7.15
N GLY A 381 18.95 9.46 7.67
CA GLY A 381 19.51 8.50 8.63
C GLY A 381 19.96 9.13 9.97
N GLY A 382 19.36 10.26 10.35
CA GLY A 382 19.78 11.05 11.51
C GLY A 382 20.79 12.17 11.22
N MET A 383 21.50 12.12 10.09
CA MET A 383 22.32 13.23 9.60
C MET A 383 21.45 14.44 9.24
N LYS A 384 22.02 15.64 9.33
CA LYS A 384 21.39 16.93 8.99
C LYS A 384 22.11 17.59 7.83
N ASP A 385 21.49 18.62 7.27
CA ASP A 385 22.00 19.46 6.19
C ASP A 385 22.34 18.67 4.91
N VAL A 386 21.54 17.61 4.66
CA VAL A 386 21.67 16.71 3.51
C VAL A 386 20.61 17.05 2.48
N ASP A 387 21.00 17.45 1.26
CA ASP A 387 20.05 17.47 0.15
C ASP A 387 19.75 16.04 -0.32
N THR A 388 18.46 15.69 -0.28
CA THR A 388 17.91 14.39 -0.64
C THR A 388 17.23 14.39 -2.02
N SER A 389 17.29 15.51 -2.76
CA SER A 389 16.62 15.71 -4.05
C SER A 389 16.83 14.55 -5.03
N ARG A 390 18.09 14.14 -5.26
CA ARG A 390 18.44 13.02 -6.14
C ARG A 390 17.85 11.69 -5.68
N PHE A 391 17.88 11.39 -4.38
CA PHE A 391 17.31 10.16 -3.83
C PHE A 391 15.78 10.12 -3.95
N ARG A 392 15.09 11.22 -3.65
CA ARG A 392 13.63 11.35 -3.85
C ARG A 392 13.24 11.22 -5.32
N ARG A 393 13.96 11.91 -6.21
CA ARG A 393 13.76 11.82 -7.67
C ARG A 393 14.01 10.40 -8.19
N ALA A 394 15.01 9.69 -7.68
CA ALA A 394 15.27 8.31 -8.04
C ALA A 394 14.13 7.36 -7.61
N ILE A 395 13.55 7.55 -6.42
CA ILE A 395 12.36 6.80 -5.97
C ILE A 395 11.18 7.07 -6.89
N TRP A 396 10.84 8.34 -7.13
CA TRP A 396 9.71 8.75 -7.98
C TRP A 396 9.84 8.17 -9.40
N ASN A 397 11.00 8.36 -10.02
CA ASN A 397 11.24 7.92 -11.39
C ASN A 397 11.38 6.40 -11.51
N TYR A 398 11.84 5.70 -10.46
CA TYR A 398 11.77 4.23 -10.41
C TYR A 398 10.32 3.72 -10.37
N ILE A 399 9.45 4.34 -9.56
CA ILE A 399 8.03 3.98 -9.50
C ILE A 399 7.37 4.18 -10.86
N GLN A 400 7.56 5.35 -11.48
CA GLN A 400 6.99 5.63 -12.80
C GLN A 400 7.59 4.74 -13.91
N CYS A 401 8.87 4.34 -13.80
CA CYS A 401 9.48 3.35 -14.69
C CYS A 401 8.78 1.99 -14.65
N MET A 402 8.32 1.51 -13.47
CA MET A 402 7.57 0.26 -13.37
C MET A 402 6.26 0.29 -14.14
N PHE A 403 5.63 1.47 -14.24
CA PHE A 403 4.43 1.70 -15.03
C PHE A 403 4.70 2.02 -16.51
N GLY A 404 5.95 2.05 -16.95
CA GLY A 404 6.33 2.33 -18.34
C GLY A 404 6.45 3.81 -18.71
N ILE A 405 6.52 4.70 -17.71
CA ILE A 405 6.66 6.15 -17.91
C ILE A 405 8.14 6.55 -17.83
N ARG A 406 8.62 7.18 -18.91
CA ARG A 406 10.00 7.66 -19.08
C ARG A 406 10.07 9.19 -19.09
N HIS A 407 10.93 9.72 -18.22
CA HIS A 407 11.37 11.11 -18.23
C HIS A 407 12.58 11.23 -19.17
N ASP A 408 12.45 11.93 -20.31
CA ASP A 408 13.46 11.97 -21.38
C ASP A 408 14.73 12.76 -21.02
N ASP A 409 14.70 13.55 -19.95
CA ASP A 409 15.79 14.37 -19.40
C ASP A 409 16.52 13.72 -18.21
N TYR A 410 16.00 12.60 -17.68
CA TYR A 410 16.53 11.94 -16.49
C TYR A 410 17.51 10.80 -16.81
N ASP A 411 18.63 10.74 -16.08
CA ASP A 411 19.53 9.58 -16.12
C ASP A 411 19.01 8.46 -15.19
N TYR A 412 18.40 7.44 -15.80
CA TYR A 412 17.97 6.23 -15.08
C TYR A 412 19.15 5.44 -14.47
N GLY A 413 20.40 5.73 -14.84
CA GLY A 413 21.60 5.25 -14.14
C GLY A 413 21.67 5.68 -12.66
N GLU A 414 21.08 6.83 -12.29
CA GLU A 414 20.97 7.26 -10.89
C GLU A 414 20.17 6.26 -10.03
N VAL A 415 19.13 5.62 -10.60
CA VAL A 415 18.28 4.65 -9.89
C VAL A 415 19.08 3.43 -9.40
N ASN A 416 20.06 2.99 -10.18
CA ASN A 416 20.92 1.85 -9.82
C ASN A 416 22.01 2.23 -8.82
N GLN A 417 22.41 3.49 -8.77
CA GLN A 417 23.42 3.99 -7.84
C GLN A 417 22.82 4.33 -6.47
N LEU A 418 21.58 4.84 -6.44
CA LEU A 418 20.93 5.38 -5.24
C LEU A 418 19.94 4.42 -4.58
N LEU A 419 19.29 3.50 -5.31
CA LEU A 419 18.30 2.57 -4.73
C LEU A 419 18.87 1.15 -4.64
N GLU A 420 19.07 0.67 -3.40
CA GLU A 420 19.47 -0.72 -3.13
C GLU A 420 18.40 -1.74 -3.57
N ARG A 421 18.82 -2.98 -3.83
CA ARG A 421 17.94 -4.04 -4.37
C ARG A 421 16.75 -4.35 -3.45
N SER A 422 16.99 -4.35 -2.14
CA SER A 422 15.98 -4.52 -1.08
C SER A 422 14.94 -3.40 -1.10
N LEU A 423 15.37 -2.13 -1.18
CA LEU A 423 14.48 -0.97 -1.31
C LEU A 423 13.65 -1.04 -2.59
N LYS A 424 14.26 -1.35 -3.74
CA LYS A 424 13.54 -1.53 -5.01
C LYS A 424 12.47 -2.62 -4.91
N ALA A 425 12.81 -3.78 -4.34
CA ALA A 425 11.87 -4.88 -4.13
C ALA A 425 10.71 -4.49 -3.19
N PHE A 426 10.98 -3.77 -2.10
CA PHE A 426 9.93 -3.24 -1.21
C PHE A 426 9.02 -2.24 -1.92
N ILE A 427 9.59 -1.25 -2.62
CA ILE A 427 8.82 -0.25 -3.40
C ILE A 427 7.93 -0.96 -4.42
N LYS A 428 8.47 -1.95 -5.15
CA LYS A 428 7.70 -2.73 -6.12
C LYS A 428 6.57 -3.53 -5.47
N SER A 429 6.83 -4.20 -4.34
CA SER A 429 5.77 -4.88 -3.59
C SER A 429 4.69 -3.91 -3.13
N ALA A 430 5.06 -2.76 -2.53
CA ALA A 430 4.10 -1.75 -2.10
C ALA A 430 3.30 -1.13 -3.27
N CYS A 431 3.91 -0.88 -4.42
CA CYS A 431 3.22 -0.32 -5.60
C CYS A 431 2.30 -1.34 -6.29
N CYS A 432 2.77 -2.57 -6.50
CA CYS A 432 2.21 -3.50 -7.48
C CYS A 432 1.46 -4.68 -6.85
N PHE A 433 1.84 -5.07 -5.63
CA PHE A 433 1.29 -6.21 -4.88
C PHE A 433 1.19 -5.88 -3.38
N PRO A 434 0.55 -4.75 -3.00
CA PRO A 434 0.58 -4.23 -1.63
C PRO A 434 0.06 -5.25 -0.61
N GLU A 435 -0.89 -6.09 -0.99
CA GLU A 435 -1.46 -7.16 -0.15
C GLU A 435 -0.42 -8.20 0.32
N ARG A 436 0.77 -8.24 -0.31
CA ARG A 436 1.88 -9.14 0.02
C ARG A 436 2.95 -8.50 0.92
N VAL A 437 2.89 -7.19 1.17
CA VAL A 437 3.89 -6.49 1.99
C VAL A 437 3.82 -6.98 3.44
N THR A 438 4.93 -7.52 3.95
CA THR A 438 5.03 -7.96 5.33
C THR A 438 5.82 -6.98 6.19
N LYS A 439 5.63 -7.05 7.51
CA LYS A 439 6.47 -6.33 8.46
C LYS A 439 7.96 -6.65 8.29
N LYS A 440 8.31 -7.89 7.92
CA LYS A 440 9.70 -8.29 7.69
C LYS A 440 10.32 -7.50 6.53
N ASP A 441 9.56 -7.29 5.46
CA ASP A 441 10.03 -6.51 4.30
C ASP A 441 10.28 -5.07 4.72
N TYR A 442 9.32 -4.46 5.44
CA TYR A 442 9.42 -3.11 5.99
C TYR A 442 10.61 -2.91 6.94
N ASP A 443 10.85 -3.86 7.85
CA ASP A 443 11.95 -3.82 8.81
C ASP A 443 13.31 -4.03 8.11
N SER A 444 13.35 -4.79 7.01
CA SER A 444 14.59 -5.14 6.30
C SER A 444 15.20 -4.02 5.44
N VAL A 445 14.38 -3.08 4.94
CA VAL A 445 14.84 -1.95 4.12
C VAL A 445 15.23 -0.74 4.96
N LEU A 446 16.11 0.11 4.43
CA LEU A 446 16.44 1.42 5.01
C LEU A 446 16.76 1.33 6.52
N ARG A 447 17.62 0.38 6.91
CA ARG A 447 17.82 -0.03 8.32
C ARG A 447 18.37 1.08 9.21
N GLU A 448 19.13 2.02 8.66
CA GLU A 448 19.70 3.20 9.35
C GLU A 448 18.76 4.42 9.31
N PHE A 449 17.64 4.35 8.60
CA PHE A 449 16.67 5.46 8.49
C PHE A 449 15.64 5.42 9.62
N LYS A 450 15.15 6.60 10.00
CA LYS A 450 14.05 6.76 10.96
C LYS A 450 12.76 6.20 10.36
N HIS A 451 11.85 5.76 11.24
CA HIS A 451 10.51 5.32 10.84
C HIS A 451 9.76 6.40 10.04
N SER A 452 9.87 7.68 10.40
CA SER A 452 9.31 8.78 9.62
C SER A 452 9.90 8.89 8.21
N GLU A 453 11.19 8.61 8.00
CA GLU A 453 11.80 8.60 6.67
C GLU A 453 11.28 7.40 5.83
N LYS A 454 10.97 6.26 6.47
CA LYS A 454 10.27 5.15 5.81
C LYS A 454 8.81 5.48 5.47
N VAL A 455 8.10 6.24 6.31
CA VAL A 455 6.75 6.76 5.99
C VAL A 455 6.82 7.72 4.80
N HIS A 456 7.81 8.61 4.76
CA HIS A 456 8.05 9.51 3.63
C HIS A 456 8.27 8.76 2.29
N VAL A 457 8.99 7.63 2.29
CA VAL A 457 9.10 6.77 1.09
C VAL A 457 7.74 6.21 0.66
N ASN A 458 6.86 5.87 1.62
CA ASN A 458 5.51 5.43 1.30
C ASN A 458 4.61 6.57 0.79
N LEU A 459 4.86 7.83 1.16
CA LEU A 459 4.21 8.99 0.53
C LEU A 459 4.64 9.17 -0.94
N MET A 460 5.91 8.92 -1.26
CA MET A 460 6.37 8.90 -2.67
C MET A 460 5.76 7.73 -3.45
N VAL A 461 5.60 6.54 -2.83
CA VAL A 461 4.85 5.40 -3.41
C VAL A 461 3.41 5.78 -3.72
N LEU A 462 2.70 6.38 -2.75
CA LEU A 462 1.33 6.86 -2.87
C LEU A 462 1.18 7.82 -4.07
N GLU A 463 1.94 8.92 -4.08
CA GLU A 463 1.74 9.98 -5.07
C GLU A 463 2.30 9.66 -6.46
N ALA A 464 3.49 9.05 -6.56
CA ALA A 464 4.06 8.71 -7.87
C ALA A 464 3.22 7.66 -8.62
N ARG A 465 2.62 6.71 -7.87
CA ARG A 465 1.67 5.73 -8.38
C ARG A 465 0.38 6.42 -8.83
N MET A 466 -0.22 7.26 -7.98
CA MET A 466 -1.46 7.97 -8.33
C MET A 466 -1.29 8.83 -9.58
N GLN A 467 -0.17 9.56 -9.69
CA GLN A 467 0.13 10.37 -10.88
C GLN A 467 0.29 9.49 -12.12
N ALA A 468 0.96 8.33 -12.04
CA ALA A 468 1.10 7.40 -13.16
C ALA A 468 -0.26 6.90 -13.66
N GLU A 469 -1.15 6.48 -12.75
CA GLU A 469 -2.51 6.05 -13.08
C GLU A 469 -3.31 7.18 -13.75
N LEU A 470 -3.28 8.40 -13.19
CA LEU A 470 -3.94 9.56 -13.78
C LEU A 470 -3.39 9.93 -15.17
N LEU A 471 -2.07 9.89 -15.39
CA LEU A 471 -1.47 10.23 -16.69
C LEU A 471 -1.97 9.32 -17.81
N TYR A 472 -2.06 8.00 -17.57
CA TYR A 472 -2.63 7.08 -18.55
C TYR A 472 -4.12 7.32 -18.80
N ALA A 473 -4.90 7.53 -17.73
CA ALA A 473 -6.34 7.71 -17.81
C ALA A 473 -6.73 9.04 -18.46
N LEU A 474 -6.12 10.15 -18.05
CA LEU A 474 -6.35 11.48 -18.62
C LEU A 474 -5.87 11.56 -20.08
N ARG A 475 -4.79 10.87 -20.46
CA ARG A 475 -4.40 10.72 -21.88
C ARG A 475 -5.44 9.94 -22.69
N ALA A 476 -6.06 8.91 -22.11
CA ALA A 476 -7.15 8.17 -22.76
C ALA A 476 -8.42 9.03 -22.91
N VAL A 477 -8.75 9.86 -21.92
CA VAL A 477 -9.83 10.85 -21.99
C VAL A 477 -9.53 11.90 -23.06
N MET A 478 -8.33 12.48 -23.10
CA MET A 478 -7.95 13.47 -24.12
C MET A 478 -8.13 12.90 -25.54
N ARG A 479 -7.60 11.69 -25.79
CA ARG A 479 -7.73 10.97 -27.07
C ARG A 479 -9.15 10.51 -27.43
N TYR A 480 -10.11 10.65 -26.52
CA TYR A 480 -11.54 10.44 -26.77
C TYR A 480 -12.24 11.77 -27.09
N MET A 481 -11.77 12.89 -26.54
CA MET A 481 -12.28 14.24 -26.83
C MET A 481 -11.80 14.82 -28.17
N THR A 482 -10.70 14.27 -28.71
CA THR A 482 -10.09 14.63 -30.02
C THR A 482 -10.24 13.49 -31.03
#